data_AF-A0A1I1KU00-F1
#
_entry.id   AF-A0A1I1KU00-F1
#
_cell.length_a   1.000
_cell.length_b   1.000
_cell.length_c   1.000
_cell.angle_alpha   90.00
_cell.angle_beta   90.00
_cell.angle_gamma   90.00
#
_symmetry.space_group_name_H-M   'P 1'
#
loop_
_entity.id
_entity.type
_entity.pdbx_description
1 polymer ?
#
loop_
_entity_poly.entity_id
_entity_poly.type
_entity_poly.pdbx_seq_one_letter_code
_entity_poly.pdbx_strand_id
1 'polypeptide(L)' 'MKKKIIAAVITLVLLILFVPIPLSPLKDGGTRQYAALTYKVVKWQRLVGEERYIKTSVYFFPDNFKDIDELWEKENADLG' A
#
# COMPACT_ATOMS: atom_id res chain seq x y z
N MET A 1 7.93 -33.96 14.25
CA MET A 1 8.48 -32.65 14.67
C MET A 1 8.89 -31.77 13.49
N LYS A 2 9.69 -32.26 12.52
CA LYS A 2 10.12 -31.50 11.33
C LYS A 2 8.97 -30.86 10.52
N LYS A 3 7.88 -31.59 10.27
CA LYS A 3 6.69 -31.06 9.55
C LYS A 3 6.02 -29.88 10.26
N LYS A 4 6.00 -29.87 11.60
CA LYS A 4 5.44 -28.76 12.40
C LYS A 4 6.32 -27.51 12.31
N ILE A 5 7.64 -27.69 12.30
CA ILE A 5 8.62 -26.60 12.12
C ILE A 5 8.49 -26.00 10.71
N ILE A 6 8.43 -26.85 9.67
CA ILE A 6 8.25 -26.39 8.28
C ILE A 6 6.94 -25.60 8.15
N ALA A 7 5.84 -26.11 8.69
CA ALA A 7 4.56 -25.41 8.68
C ALA A 7 4.66 -24.05 9.39
N ALA A 8 5.30 -23.98 10.56
CA ALA A 8 5.50 -22.73 11.29
C ALA A 8 6.33 -21.70 10.49
N VAL A 9 7.40 -22.15 9.83
CA VAL A 9 8.23 -21.29 8.98
C VAL A 9 7.43 -20.76 7.78
N ILE A 10 6.69 -21.63 7.09
CA ILE A 10 5.84 -21.21 5.96
C ILE A 10 4.81 -20.18 6.42
N THR A 11 4.14 -20.41 7.55
CA THR A 11 3.16 -19.46 8.10
C THR A 11 3.81 -18.11 8.42
N LEU A 12 5.00 -18.10 9.02
CA LEU A 12 5.73 -16.86 9.33
C LEU A 12 6.08 -16.09 8.04
N VAL A 13 6.56 -16.79 7.02
CA VAL A 13 6.86 -16.19 5.72
C VAL A 13 5.60 -15.61 5.08
N LEU A 14 4.48 -16.34 5.08
CA LEU A 14 3.21 -15.84 4.56
C LEU A 14 2.73 -14.58 5.32
N LEU A 15 2.89 -14.53 6.64
CA LEU A 15 2.55 -13.33 7.41
C LEU A 15 3.38 -12.12 6.97
N ILE A 16 4.70 -12.29 6.81
CA ILE A 16 5.59 -11.20 6.35
C ILE A 16 5.24 -10.77 4.91
N LEU A 17 4.83 -11.72 4.06
CA LEU A 17 4.47 -11.42 2.66
C LEU A 17 3.14 -10.67 2.52
N PHE A 18 2.14 -11.00 3.34
CA PHE A 18 0.75 -10.60 3.10
C PHE A 18 0.18 -9.63 4.13
N VAL A 19 0.75 -9.51 5.34
CA VAL A 19 0.27 -8.58 6.37
C VAL A 19 0.80 -7.18 6.05
N PRO A 20 -0.07 -6.20 5.73
CA PRO A 20 0.37 -4.88 5.37
C PRO A 20 0.70 -4.07 6.62
N ILE A 21 1.86 -3.42 6.61
CA ILE A 21 2.37 -2.59 7.70
C ILE A 21 1.93 -1.15 7.45
N PRO A 22 1.28 -0.48 8.42
CA PRO A 22 0.96 0.94 8.30
C PRO A 22 2.25 1.77 8.26
N LEU A 23 2.37 2.61 7.23
CA LEU A 23 3.48 3.56 7.12
C LEU A 23 3.13 4.88 7.81
N SER A 24 4.14 5.74 7.97
CA SER A 24 3.96 7.06 8.57
C SER A 24 2.86 7.85 7.84
N PRO A 25 1.98 8.55 8.59
CA PRO A 25 0.95 9.39 8.00
C PRO A 25 1.59 10.46 7.11
N LEU A 26 0.98 10.70 5.95
CA LEU A 26 1.41 11.78 5.08
C LEU A 26 0.84 13.11 5.58
N LYS A 27 1.62 14.19 5.43
CA LYS A 27 1.22 15.56 5.85
C LYS A 27 0.37 16.27 4.80
N ASP A 28 -0.42 15.52 4.03
CA ASP A 28 -1.10 16.00 2.82
C ASP A 28 -2.63 16.13 2.96
N GLY A 29 -3.16 16.01 4.18
CA GLY A 29 -4.61 16.13 4.44
C GLY A 29 -5.28 14.83 4.89
N GLY A 30 -4.53 13.74 5.04
CA GLY A 30 -5.02 12.51 5.69
C GLY A 30 -4.70 11.22 4.94
N THR A 31 -3.88 11.27 3.88
CA THR A 31 -3.52 10.07 3.11
C THR A 31 -2.80 9.06 4.01
N ARG A 32 -3.26 7.80 3.96
CA ARG A 32 -2.65 6.69 4.71
C ARG A 32 -2.13 5.64 3.75
N GLN A 33 -0.95 5.13 4.06
CA GLN A 33 -0.29 4.08 3.28
C GLN A 33 -0.12 2.83 4.13
N TYR A 34 -0.35 1.68 3.51
CA TYR A 34 -0.15 0.37 4.10
C TYR A 34 0.65 -0.46 3.11
N ALA A 35 1.84 -0.92 3.48
CA ALA A 35 2.73 -1.64 2.59
C ALA A 35 2.88 -3.10 3.01
N ALA A 36 2.67 -4.00 2.07
CA ALA A 36 3.09 -5.41 2.13
C ALA A 36 4.16 -5.65 1.06
N LEU A 37 4.79 -6.83 1.08
CA LEU A 37 5.82 -7.15 0.08
C LEU A 37 5.23 -7.27 -1.34
N THR A 38 3.99 -7.73 -1.45
CA THR A 38 3.32 -8.02 -2.73
C THR A 38 2.35 -6.93 -3.18
N TYR A 39 1.96 -6.02 -2.29
CA TYR A 39 1.04 -4.92 -2.60
C TYR A 39 1.19 -3.75 -1.64
N LYS A 40 0.74 -2.56 -2.04
CA LYS A 40 0.61 -1.37 -1.22
C LYS A 40 -0.83 -0.86 -1.34
N VAL A 41 -1.48 -0.61 -0.22
CA VAL A 41 -2.80 0.04 -0.18
C VAL A 41 -2.60 1.50 0.19
N VAL A 42 -3.13 2.40 -0.62
CA VAL A 42 -3.15 3.83 -0.33
C VAL A 42 -4.59 4.28 -0.21
N LYS A 43 -4.92 4.82 0.96
CA LYS A 43 -6.18 5.51 1.20
C LYS A 43 -5.94 6.99 0.97
N TRP A 44 -6.22 7.46 -0.24
CA TRP A 44 -6.08 8.84 -0.67
C TRP A 44 -7.08 9.74 0.03
N GLN A 45 -6.58 10.84 0.60
CA GLN A 45 -7.37 11.95 1.11
C GLN A 45 -6.65 13.27 0.78
N ARG A 46 -6.48 13.54 -0.52
CA ARG A 46 -5.77 14.73 -1.00
C ARG A 46 -6.74 15.86 -1.34
N LEU A 47 -6.33 17.10 -1.11
CA LEU A 47 -7.02 18.28 -1.61
C LEU A 47 -6.53 18.56 -3.04
N VAL A 48 -7.45 18.60 -4.00
CA VAL A 48 -7.17 18.87 -5.41
C VAL A 48 -8.03 20.07 -5.82
N GLY A 49 -7.42 21.26 -5.82
CA GLY A 49 -8.16 22.51 -5.99
C GLY A 49 -9.11 22.76 -4.82
N GLU A 50 -10.39 22.98 -5.13
CA GLU A 50 -11.46 23.16 -4.13
C GLU A 50 -12.10 21.84 -3.67
N GLU A 51 -11.80 20.73 -4.36
CA GLU A 51 -12.40 19.42 -4.08
C GLU A 51 -11.44 18.49 -3.33
N ARG A 52 -12.01 17.48 -2.66
CA ARG A 52 -11.24 16.43 -1.98
C ARG A 52 -11.28 15.15 -2.78
N TYR A 53 -10.11 14.68 -3.19
CA TYR A 53 -9.93 13.37 -3.78
C TYR A 53 -9.90 12.29 -2.69
N ILE A 54 -10.97 11.48 -2.63
CA ILE A 54 -11.10 10.36 -1.71
C ILE A 54 -11.19 9.06 -2.52
N LYS A 55 -10.14 8.24 -2.46
CA LYS A 55 -10.11 6.93 -3.12
C LYS A 55 -9.27 5.96 -2.31
N THR A 56 -9.60 4.68 -2.37
CA THR A 56 -8.71 3.62 -1.87
C THR A 56 -8.18 2.86 -3.07
N SER A 57 -6.86 2.88 -3.23
CA SER A 57 -6.17 2.24 -4.35
C SER A 57 -5.25 1.13 -3.85
N VAL A 58 -5.12 0.08 -4.64
CA VAL A 58 -4.24 -1.06 -4.37
C VAL A 58 -3.23 -1.15 -5.50
N TYR A 59 -1.95 -1.06 -5.16
CA TYR A 59 -0.83 -1.18 -6.08
C TYR A 59 -0.14 -2.51 -5.85
N PHE A 60 -0.17 -3.37 -6.86
CA PHE A 60 0.49 -4.68 -6.79
C PHE A 60 1.98 -4.57 -7.15
N PHE A 61 2.76 -5.58 -6.81
CA PHE A 61 4.13 -5.71 -7.28
C PHE A 61 4.21 -5.56 -8.82
N PRO A 62 5.16 -4.76 -9.35
CA PRO A 62 6.21 -4.02 -8.65
C PRO A 62 5.83 -2.57 -8.25
N ASP A 63 4.64 -2.10 -8.62
CA ASP A 63 4.19 -0.72 -8.35
C ASP A 63 4.10 -0.41 -6.85
N ASN A 64 3.96 -1.42 -5.98
CA ASN A 64 3.98 -1.23 -4.54
C ASN A 64 5.27 -0.58 -4.00
N PHE A 65 6.39 -0.68 -4.73
CA PHE A 65 7.66 -0.04 -4.34
C PHE A 65 7.78 1.42 -4.75
N LYS A 66 6.88 1.93 -5.59
CA LYS A 66 6.87 3.33 -6.02
C LYS A 66 6.59 4.28 -4.86
N ASP A 67 7.16 5.47 -4.96
CA ASP A 67 6.91 6.54 -4.01
C ASP A 67 5.49 7.10 -4.17
N ILE A 68 5.00 7.76 -3.13
CA ILE A 68 3.62 8.25 -3.09
C ILE A 68 3.33 9.25 -4.22
N ASP A 69 4.33 10.02 -4.64
CA ASP A 69 4.16 11.01 -5.71
C ASP A 69 4.07 10.33 -7.09
N GLU A 70 4.86 9.29 -7.35
CA GLU A 70 4.74 8.47 -8.56
C GLU A 70 3.36 7.76 -8.64
N LEU A 71 2.88 7.26 -7.50
CA LEU A 71 1.55 6.65 -7.41
C LEU A 71 0.44 7.68 -7.66
N TRP A 72 0.63 8.91 -7.20
CA TRP A 72 -0.30 10.00 -7.44
C TRP A 72 -0.33 10.42 -8.91
N GLU A 73 0.83 10.52 -9.57
CA GLU A 73 0.90 10.78 -11.01
C GLU A 73 0.16 9.72 -11.81
N LYS A 74 0.31 8.44 -11.44
CA LYS A 74 -0.43 7.33 -12.05
C LYS A 74 -1.94 7.46 -11.88
N GLU A 75 -2.41 7.79 -10.66
CA GLU A 75 -3.84 8.02 -10.42
C GLU A 75 -4.39 9.20 -11.25
N ASN A 76 -3.64 10.29 -11.37
CA ASN A 76 -4.09 11.43 -12.17
C ASN A 76 -4.10 11.13 -13.67
N ALA A 77 -3.12 10.36 -14.16
CA ALA A 77 -3.09 9.92 -15.54
C ALA A 77 -4.29 9.03 -15.89
N ASP A 78 -4.76 8.21 -14.95
CA ASP A 78 -5.95 7.36 -15.12
C ASP A 78 -7.29 8.15 -15.03
N LEU A 79 -7.26 9.40 -14.57
CA LEU A 79 -8.44 10.28 -14.48
C LEU A 79 -8.66 11.16 -15.72
N GLY A 80 -7.66 11.26 -16.61
CA GLY A 80 -7.71 12.05 -17.86
C GLY A 80 -8.18 11.23 -19.06
#